data_AF-A0A1M4VQA4-F1
#
_entry.id   AF-A0A1M4VQA4-F1
#
_cell.length_a   1.000
_cell.length_b   1.000
_cell.length_c   1.000
_cell.angle_alpha   90.00
_cell.angle_beta   90.00
_cell.angle_gamma   90.00
#
_symmetry.space_group_name_H-M   'P 1'
#
loop_
_entity.id
_entity.type
_entity.pdbx_description
1 polymer ?
#
loop_
_entity_poly.entity_id
_entity_poly.type
_entity_poly.pdbx_seq_one_letter_code
_entity_poly.pdbx_strand_id
1 'polypeptide(L)'
;MICACLLLALISSCKDDNDSDGTPVIHSVRVTNPEKVDSTFTEASRGQLIVIQGERLHNALEVYINDQNVGFNKNYNTSTHLIVTIPEELKLHGEDSNLKNEIRVVTNHGEASYGFHVLAPVPTITRYSVELTETPEGNMEVVPGQRLDLFGENFYEVERIYLTNINPEPLEGEEIPSVVEEYDMQSYDVTEQFTRIIVSMPATIIPEGFIVVECYSGKAYIPFSSRIPKPTITAISSDMPIPGTKVTIYGTNFLEITGIDINGEYTIPAEDLTISDEADKITFTLPSAPSSSGKLKIITGGGEAEIDFYPYENLVIDFDPTTSWWFSWGANEKTNETGANPPLLTSGNCYGVDGKVDNQWWYGVWNFGGINFPTVITDATLVKDIEVRFEFIATLDFQETKIKLRFWQDFEKDAFEPTDILTGDVAPTGKWITCFELFAISGRN
;
A
#
# COMPACT_ATOMS: atom_id res chain seq x y z
N MET A 1 6.28 51.12 88.02
CA MET A 1 6.30 50.36 89.28
C MET A 1 5.06 49.48 89.31
N ILE A 2 5.27 48.19 89.53
CA ILE A 2 4.31 47.09 89.49
C ILE A 2 3.08 47.36 90.35
N CYS A 3 1.88 47.06 89.85
CA CYS A 3 0.86 46.44 90.69
C CYS A 3 -0.10 45.61 89.83
N ALA A 4 -0.26 44.36 90.22
CA ALA A 4 -0.95 43.30 89.53
C ALA A 4 -2.37 43.08 90.08
N CYS A 5 -3.11 42.24 89.36
CA CYS A 5 -4.22 41.40 89.79
C CYS A 5 -5.58 42.08 90.03
N LEU A 6 -6.55 41.78 89.16
CA LEU A 6 -7.54 40.71 89.41
C LEU A 6 -8.44 40.57 88.17
N LEU A 7 -8.48 39.39 87.54
CA LEU A 7 -9.67 39.00 86.76
C LEU A 7 -9.92 37.52 86.97
N LEU A 8 -11.05 37.25 87.62
CA LEU A 8 -11.58 35.92 87.92
C LEU A 8 -11.88 35.14 86.64
N ALA A 9 -11.46 33.88 86.62
CA ALA A 9 -11.96 32.87 85.71
C ALA A 9 -13.39 32.45 86.12
N LEU A 10 -14.34 32.61 85.21
CA LEU A 10 -15.63 31.90 85.24
C LEU A 10 -15.63 30.91 84.08
N ILE A 11 -15.48 29.63 84.42
CA ILE A 11 -15.75 28.49 83.56
C ILE A 11 -17.27 28.36 83.42
N SER A 12 -17.79 28.70 82.24
CA SER A 12 -19.14 28.34 81.81
C SER A 12 -19.06 27.04 81.01
N SER A 13 -19.55 25.95 81.60
CA SER A 13 -19.83 24.70 80.92
C SER A 13 -21.21 24.83 80.26
N CYS A 14 -21.23 25.08 78.96
CA CYS A 14 -22.40 24.82 78.14
C CYS A 14 -22.21 23.46 77.46
N LYS A 15 -23.09 22.52 77.79
CA LYS A 15 -23.42 21.41 76.91
C LYS A 15 -24.20 22.01 75.73
N ASP A 16 -23.59 22.05 74.56
CA ASP A 16 -24.34 22.19 73.32
C ASP A 16 -24.40 20.80 72.66
N ASP A 17 -25.54 20.16 72.85
CA ASP A 17 -26.05 19.17 71.91
C ASP A 17 -26.39 19.93 70.62
N ASN A 18 -25.53 19.83 69.61
CA ASN A 18 -25.87 20.11 68.22
C ASN A 18 -25.02 19.17 67.36
N ASP A 19 -25.61 18.03 67.00
CA ASP A 19 -25.13 17.23 65.88
C ASP A 19 -25.08 18.16 64.66
N SER A 20 -23.88 18.57 64.28
CA SER A 20 -23.66 19.36 63.10
C SER A 20 -23.91 18.48 61.88
N ASP A 21 -25.09 18.64 61.28
CA ASP A 21 -25.43 18.15 59.95
C ASP A 21 -24.60 18.95 58.91
N GLY A 22 -23.29 18.68 58.88
CA GLY A 22 -22.34 19.37 58.01
C GLY A 22 -22.56 19.00 56.55
N THR A 23 -22.07 19.83 55.62
CA THR A 23 -22.24 19.56 54.19
C THR A 23 -21.62 18.22 53.77
N PRO A 24 -22.22 17.49 52.81
CA PRO A 24 -21.63 16.26 52.30
C PRO A 24 -20.24 16.51 51.73
N VAL A 25 -19.38 15.50 51.75
CA VAL A 25 -18.03 15.55 51.16
C VAL A 25 -17.79 14.27 50.39
N ILE A 26 -17.27 14.37 49.17
CA ILE A 26 -16.81 13.22 48.38
C ILE A 26 -15.28 13.20 48.46
N HIS A 27 -14.73 12.09 48.96
CA HIS A 27 -13.29 11.89 49.08
C HIS A 27 -12.72 11.15 47.87
N SER A 28 -13.46 10.18 47.34
CA SER A 28 -13.03 9.36 46.21
C SER A 28 -14.18 8.67 45.50
N VAL A 29 -13.90 8.19 44.29
CA VAL A 29 -14.75 7.25 43.55
C VAL A 29 -13.95 5.98 43.29
N ARG A 30 -14.59 4.82 43.40
CA ARG A 30 -13.97 3.53 43.07
C ARG A 30 -14.88 2.60 42.29
N VAL A 31 -14.29 1.63 41.60
CA VAL A 31 -15.04 0.51 41.02
C VAL A 31 -15.42 -0.51 42.09
N THR A 32 -16.42 -1.34 41.80
CA THR A 32 -16.93 -2.36 42.75
C THR A 32 -16.05 -3.61 42.88
N ASN A 33 -15.00 -3.76 42.05
CA ASN A 33 -14.06 -4.88 42.14
C ASN A 33 -13.31 -4.86 43.49
N PRO A 34 -13.45 -5.90 44.35
CA PRO A 34 -12.79 -6.00 45.66
C PRO A 34 -11.26 -5.97 45.60
N GLU A 35 -10.65 -6.36 44.48
CA GLU A 35 -9.19 -6.37 44.32
C GLU A 35 -8.61 -4.98 43.99
N LYS A 36 -9.46 -4.00 43.64
CA LYS A 36 -9.07 -2.63 43.28
C LYS A 36 -9.54 -1.58 44.30
N VAL A 37 -9.81 -1.99 45.54
CA VAL A 37 -10.42 -1.13 46.58
C VAL A 37 -9.52 0.04 46.99
N ASP A 38 -8.19 -0.13 46.95
CA ASP A 38 -7.22 0.90 47.33
C ASP A 38 -6.90 1.92 46.21
N SER A 39 -7.52 1.77 45.03
CA SER A 39 -7.34 2.70 43.92
C SER A 39 -8.47 3.73 43.91
N THR A 40 -8.14 5.01 44.09
CA THR A 40 -9.04 6.11 43.75
C THR A 40 -9.08 6.26 42.24
N PHE A 41 -10.28 6.23 41.66
CA PHE A 41 -10.51 6.40 40.23
C PHE A 41 -11.00 7.83 39.98
N THR A 42 -10.34 8.52 39.06
CA THR A 42 -10.81 9.80 38.51
C THR A 42 -11.50 9.61 37.17
N GLU A 43 -11.60 8.38 36.67
CA GLU A 43 -12.20 8.05 35.38
C GLU A 43 -12.88 6.67 35.38
N ALA A 44 -13.89 6.52 34.53
CA ALA A 44 -14.59 5.25 34.30
C ALA A 44 -15.35 5.26 32.96
N SER A 45 -15.69 4.09 32.45
CA SER A 45 -16.51 3.95 31.23
C SER A 45 -18.00 3.93 31.55
N ARG A 46 -18.82 4.26 30.55
CA ARG A 46 -20.28 4.06 30.60
C ARG A 46 -20.64 2.60 30.94
N GLY A 47 -21.78 2.40 31.60
CA GLY A 47 -22.26 1.09 32.07
C GLY A 47 -21.55 0.57 33.33
N GLN A 48 -20.44 1.18 33.76
CA GLN A 48 -19.72 0.72 34.95
C GLN A 48 -20.45 1.09 36.25
N LEU A 49 -20.43 0.15 37.20
CA LEU A 49 -20.92 0.33 38.55
C LEU A 49 -19.82 0.93 39.43
N ILE A 50 -20.03 2.17 39.88
CA ILE A 50 -19.10 2.94 40.71
C ILE A 50 -19.62 3.08 42.14
N VAL A 51 -18.69 3.31 43.06
CA VAL A 51 -18.95 3.59 44.47
C VAL A 51 -18.35 4.95 44.79
N ILE A 52 -19.21 5.91 45.12
CA ILE A 52 -18.84 7.23 45.61
C ILE A 52 -18.60 7.10 47.12
N GLN A 53 -17.41 7.48 47.59
CA GLN A 53 -17.00 7.36 48.98
C GLN A 53 -16.77 8.74 49.58
N GLY A 54 -17.24 8.94 50.81
CA GLY A 54 -17.22 10.25 51.42
C GLY A 54 -17.73 10.27 52.84
N GLU A 55 -18.18 11.44 53.26
CA GLU A 55 -18.77 11.70 54.58
C GLU A 55 -20.10 12.41 54.42
N ARG A 56 -21.03 12.08 55.32
CA ARG A 56 -22.37 12.69 55.39
C ARG A 56 -23.15 12.52 54.07
N LEU A 57 -23.00 11.39 53.38
CA LEU A 57 -23.70 11.11 52.09
C LEU A 57 -25.13 10.57 52.25
N HIS A 58 -25.56 10.29 53.49
CA HIS A 58 -26.89 9.78 53.79
C HIS A 58 -28.00 10.71 53.28
N ASN A 59 -29.18 10.17 53.01
CA ASN A 59 -30.33 10.93 52.50
C ASN A 59 -30.05 11.69 51.18
N ALA A 60 -29.19 11.14 50.31
CA ALA A 60 -29.03 11.67 48.95
C ALA A 60 -30.39 11.68 48.22
N LEU A 61 -30.63 12.79 47.53
CA LEU A 61 -31.84 13.06 46.76
C LEU A 61 -31.58 12.83 45.28
N GLU A 62 -30.45 13.33 44.78
CA GLU A 62 -30.07 13.30 43.37
C GLU A 62 -28.56 13.07 43.23
N VAL A 63 -28.17 12.42 42.13
CA VAL A 63 -26.78 12.30 41.70
C VAL A 63 -26.72 12.83 40.28
N TYR A 64 -25.74 13.68 40.00
CA TYR A 64 -25.46 14.17 38.67
C TYR A 64 -24.10 13.66 38.21
N ILE A 65 -24.00 13.22 36.97
CA ILE A 65 -22.74 12.93 36.29
C ILE A 65 -22.78 13.71 34.98
N ASN A 66 -21.74 14.48 34.66
CA ASN A 66 -21.74 15.34 33.46
C ASN A 66 -23.00 16.23 33.39
N ASP A 67 -23.35 16.88 34.51
CA ASP A 67 -24.56 17.70 34.70
C ASP A 67 -25.92 17.02 34.42
N GLN A 68 -25.94 15.70 34.20
CA GLN A 68 -27.14 14.91 33.94
C GLN A 68 -27.55 14.13 35.18
N ASN A 69 -28.83 14.19 35.56
CA ASN A 69 -29.34 13.45 36.71
C ASN A 69 -29.33 11.94 36.41
N VAL A 70 -28.66 11.17 37.27
CA VAL A 70 -28.48 9.72 37.18
C VAL A 70 -29.26 9.04 38.31
N GLY A 71 -30.08 8.06 37.94
CA GLY A 71 -30.83 7.25 38.89
C GLY A 71 -29.92 6.37 39.75
N PHE A 72 -30.25 6.22 41.02
CA PHE A 72 -29.56 5.31 41.94
C PHE A 72 -30.55 4.64 42.88
N ASN A 73 -30.15 3.49 43.44
CA ASN A 73 -30.97 2.79 44.44
C ASN A 73 -30.70 3.38 45.83
N LYS A 74 -31.72 4.03 46.41
CA LYS A 74 -31.62 4.64 47.75
C LYS A 74 -31.25 3.64 48.85
N ASN A 75 -31.56 2.35 48.67
CA ASN A 75 -31.16 1.30 49.62
C ASN A 75 -29.63 1.06 49.64
N TYR A 76 -28.90 1.53 48.62
CA TYR A 76 -27.44 1.46 48.54
C TYR A 76 -26.76 2.78 48.94
N ASN A 77 -27.50 3.69 49.58
CA ASN A 77 -26.96 4.90 50.16
C ASN A 77 -26.74 4.71 51.68
N THR A 78 -25.53 4.99 52.13
CA THR A 78 -25.14 5.05 53.55
C THR A 78 -24.53 6.42 53.86
N SER A 79 -24.19 6.70 55.12
CA SER A 79 -23.50 7.95 55.46
C SER A 79 -22.12 8.11 54.83
N THR A 80 -21.51 7.04 54.32
CA THR A 80 -20.13 7.05 53.79
C THR A 80 -19.97 6.52 52.36
N HIS A 81 -20.99 5.85 51.81
CA HIS A 81 -20.93 5.20 50.51
C HIS A 81 -22.25 5.37 49.75
N LEU A 82 -22.14 5.61 48.45
CA LEU A 82 -23.25 5.65 47.52
C LEU A 82 -22.89 4.88 46.24
N ILE A 83 -23.68 3.86 45.89
CA ILE A 83 -23.45 3.03 44.69
C ILE A 83 -24.31 3.55 43.54
N VAL A 84 -23.68 3.82 42.40
CA VAL A 84 -24.31 4.38 41.19
C VAL A 84 -23.79 3.64 39.95
N THR A 85 -24.66 3.40 38.97
CA THR A 85 -24.25 2.93 37.64
C THR A 85 -24.14 4.12 36.72
N ILE A 86 -23.03 4.26 35.98
CA ILE A 86 -22.90 5.26 34.93
C ILE A 86 -23.81 4.84 33.76
N PRO A 87 -24.80 5.64 33.34
CA PRO A 87 -25.71 5.26 32.26
C PRO A 87 -24.99 5.02 30.94
N GLU A 88 -25.52 4.11 30.11
CA GLU A 88 -24.95 3.83 28.78
C GLU A 88 -25.24 4.96 27.78
N GLU A 89 -26.34 5.67 28.01
CA GLU A 89 -26.82 6.81 27.25
C GLU A 89 -26.32 8.15 27.79
N LEU A 90 -25.47 8.15 28.81
CA LEU A 90 -24.91 9.38 29.38
C LEU A 90 -24.14 10.14 28.30
N LYS A 91 -24.51 11.41 28.09
CA LYS A 91 -23.73 12.29 27.21
C LYS A 91 -22.37 12.58 27.83
N LEU A 92 -21.33 12.43 27.03
CA LEU A 92 -19.94 12.59 27.46
C LEU A 92 -19.45 14.02 27.27
N HIS A 93 -18.42 14.41 28.03
CA HIS A 93 -17.76 15.70 27.83
C HIS A 93 -17.17 15.83 26.42
N GLY A 94 -16.63 14.73 25.88
CA GLY A 94 -16.19 14.67 24.48
C GLY A 94 -17.28 14.89 23.44
N GLU A 95 -18.57 14.69 23.79
CA GLU A 95 -19.72 14.97 22.92
C GLU A 95 -20.24 16.41 23.06
N ASP A 96 -20.15 16.98 24.27
CA ASP A 96 -20.55 18.34 24.58
C ASP A 96 -19.63 18.93 25.66
N SER A 97 -18.72 19.80 25.22
CA SER A 97 -17.72 20.44 26.07
C SER A 97 -18.31 21.37 27.14
N ASN A 98 -19.62 21.68 27.08
CA ASN A 98 -20.30 22.44 28.14
C ASN A 98 -20.62 21.59 29.37
N LEU A 99 -20.61 20.27 29.25
CA LEU A 99 -20.83 19.36 30.37
C LEU A 99 -19.59 19.34 31.26
N LYS A 100 -19.76 19.42 32.57
CA LYS A 100 -18.62 19.34 33.50
C LYS A 100 -18.16 17.90 33.70
N ASN A 101 -16.85 17.67 33.68
CA ASN A 101 -16.24 16.42 34.13
C ASN A 101 -16.29 16.29 35.67
N GLU A 102 -17.50 16.14 36.22
CA GLU A 102 -17.72 15.95 37.66
C GLU A 102 -18.89 15.01 37.98
N ILE A 103 -18.81 14.40 39.16
CA ILE A 103 -19.95 13.81 39.86
C ILE A 103 -20.40 14.79 40.93
N ARG A 104 -21.71 15.07 41.00
CA ARG A 104 -22.31 15.92 42.04
C ARG A 104 -23.43 15.20 42.77
N VAL A 105 -23.33 15.11 44.09
CA VAL A 105 -24.34 14.48 44.95
C VAL A 105 -25.09 15.57 45.70
N VAL A 106 -26.42 15.56 45.59
CA VAL A 106 -27.31 16.47 46.32
C VAL A 106 -28.00 15.70 47.43
N THR A 107 -27.89 16.18 48.67
CA THR A 107 -28.55 15.66 49.87
C THR A 107 -29.58 16.67 50.40
N ASN A 108 -30.33 16.30 51.44
CA ASN A 108 -31.23 17.24 52.13
C ASN A 108 -30.50 18.32 52.97
N HIS A 109 -29.18 18.23 53.11
CA HIS A 109 -28.36 19.11 53.96
C HIS A 109 -27.16 19.74 53.22
N GLY A 110 -27.08 19.60 51.90
CA GLY A 110 -26.08 20.24 51.05
C GLY A 110 -25.73 19.44 49.80
N GLU A 111 -24.75 19.92 49.04
CA GLU A 111 -24.22 19.24 47.85
C GLU A 111 -22.70 19.10 47.92
N ALA A 112 -22.18 18.11 47.20
CA ALA A 112 -20.75 17.85 47.06
C ALA A 112 -20.43 17.49 45.60
N SER A 113 -19.39 18.08 45.03
CA SER A 113 -18.87 17.75 43.70
C SER A 113 -17.49 17.10 43.80
N TYR A 114 -17.17 16.23 42.83
CA TYR A 114 -15.90 15.55 42.68
C TYR A 114 -15.53 15.47 41.20
N GLY A 115 -14.32 15.90 40.84
CA GLY A 115 -13.83 15.82 39.46
C GLY A 115 -13.74 14.37 39.00
N PHE A 116 -14.43 14.05 37.91
CA PHE A 116 -14.55 12.68 37.40
C PHE A 116 -14.81 12.67 35.90
N HIS A 117 -13.97 11.95 35.15
CA HIS A 117 -14.04 11.87 33.70
C HIS A 117 -14.71 10.58 33.25
N VAL A 118 -15.86 10.68 32.59
CA VAL A 118 -16.45 9.49 31.96
C VAL A 118 -15.79 9.30 30.60
N LEU A 119 -15.11 8.18 30.41
CA LEU A 119 -14.33 7.89 29.20
C LEU A 119 -15.23 7.58 28.01
N ALA A 120 -14.92 8.22 26.89
CA ALA A 120 -15.42 7.79 25.58
C ALA A 120 -14.80 6.45 25.16
N PRO A 121 -15.42 5.72 24.21
CA PRO A 121 -14.77 4.57 23.60
C PRO A 121 -13.46 4.96 22.91
N VAL A 122 -12.55 3.99 22.75
CA VAL A 122 -11.29 4.18 22.02
C VAL A 122 -11.60 4.49 20.53
N PRO A 123 -10.87 5.42 19.89
CA PRO A 123 -11.05 5.71 18.47
C PRO A 123 -10.75 4.49 17.59
N THR A 124 -11.35 4.45 16.41
CA THR A 124 -10.95 3.52 15.34
C THR A 124 -10.83 4.27 14.03
N ILE A 125 -9.92 3.84 13.16
CA ILE A 125 -9.79 4.35 11.79
C ILE A 125 -10.04 3.17 10.85
N THR A 126 -10.99 3.33 9.93
CA THR A 126 -11.38 2.31 8.96
C THR A 126 -10.71 2.52 7.60
N ARG A 127 -10.58 3.78 7.19
CA ARG A 127 -9.92 4.18 5.93
C ARG A 127 -9.60 5.67 5.95
N TYR A 128 -8.75 6.08 5.02
CA TYR A 128 -8.62 7.47 4.63
C TYR A 128 -9.00 7.68 3.16
N SER A 129 -9.23 8.92 2.78
CA SER A 129 -9.44 9.34 1.39
C SER A 129 -8.62 10.58 1.12
N VAL A 130 -7.83 10.55 0.05
CA VAL A 130 -7.03 11.68 -0.42
C VAL A 130 -7.06 11.65 -1.94
N GLU A 131 -7.27 12.81 -2.57
CA GLU A 131 -7.07 12.96 -4.00
C GLU A 131 -5.59 13.24 -4.22
N LEU A 132 -4.90 12.53 -5.13
CA LEU A 132 -3.48 12.78 -5.38
C LEU A 132 -3.30 14.03 -6.25
N THR A 133 -2.20 14.75 -6.07
CA THR A 133 -1.81 15.91 -6.88
C THR A 133 -0.66 15.53 -7.80
N GLU A 134 -0.75 15.90 -9.08
CA GLU A 134 0.36 15.75 -10.03
C GLU A 134 1.48 16.75 -9.69
N THR A 135 2.69 16.25 -9.42
CA THR A 135 3.87 17.07 -9.16
C THR A 135 4.48 17.63 -10.46
N PRO A 136 5.36 18.64 -10.43
CA PRO A 136 6.06 19.12 -11.62
C PRO A 136 6.85 18.04 -12.38
N GLU A 137 7.20 16.94 -11.71
CA GLU A 137 7.86 15.76 -12.28
C GLU A 137 6.89 14.73 -12.89
N GLY A 138 5.57 15.00 -12.87
CA GLY A 138 4.52 14.13 -13.42
C GLY A 138 4.13 12.95 -12.52
N ASN A 139 4.48 12.97 -11.23
CA ASN A 139 4.09 11.92 -10.28
C ASN A 139 2.79 12.29 -9.57
N MET A 140 1.93 11.31 -9.29
CA MET A 140 0.73 11.51 -8.47
C MET A 140 1.07 11.28 -7.00
N GLU A 141 1.09 12.35 -6.19
CA GLU A 141 1.53 12.29 -4.79
C GLU A 141 0.65 13.14 -3.86
N VAL A 142 0.71 12.84 -2.56
CA VAL A 142 0.14 13.68 -1.50
C VAL A 142 1.11 14.83 -1.22
N VAL A 143 0.61 16.07 -1.26
CA VAL A 143 1.44 17.29 -1.13
C VAL A 143 1.18 18.04 0.19
N PRO A 144 2.13 18.86 0.68
CA PRO A 144 1.97 19.61 1.94
C PRO A 144 0.71 20.47 1.98
N GLY A 145 0.01 20.44 3.12
CA GLY A 145 -1.24 21.18 3.34
C GLY A 145 -2.47 20.60 2.64
N GLN A 146 -2.33 19.54 1.85
CA GLN A 146 -3.42 18.91 1.13
C GLN A 146 -4.49 18.37 2.09
N ARG A 147 -5.74 18.41 1.67
CA ARG A 147 -6.87 17.85 2.41
C ARG A 147 -6.83 16.31 2.35
N LEU A 148 -6.93 15.67 3.52
CA LEU A 148 -7.17 14.23 3.65
C LEU A 148 -8.34 14.00 4.61
N ASP A 149 -9.21 13.04 4.28
CA ASP A 149 -10.36 12.68 5.11
C ASP A 149 -10.13 11.32 5.77
N LEU A 150 -10.12 11.28 7.11
CA LEU A 150 -10.09 10.06 7.92
C LEU A 150 -11.52 9.63 8.25
N PHE A 151 -11.83 8.35 8.08
CA PHE A 151 -13.13 7.76 8.39
C PHE A 151 -13.00 6.69 9.47
N GLY A 152 -13.90 6.68 10.43
CA GLY A 152 -13.83 5.77 11.56
C GLY A 152 -14.95 6.01 12.56
N GLU A 153 -14.67 5.71 13.83
CA GLU A 153 -15.62 5.88 14.94
C GLU A 153 -14.90 6.43 16.18
N ASN A 154 -15.67 7.08 17.05
CA ASN A 154 -15.25 7.53 18.37
C ASN A 154 -14.10 8.56 18.39
N PHE A 155 -14.08 9.51 17.44
CA PHE A 155 -13.10 10.60 17.41
C PHE A 155 -13.36 11.70 18.46
N TYR A 156 -13.60 11.32 19.70
CA TYR A 156 -13.81 12.23 20.81
C TYR A 156 -12.48 12.76 21.33
N GLU A 157 -12.46 14.03 21.77
CA GLU A 157 -11.35 14.57 22.56
C GLU A 157 -9.98 14.33 21.91
N VAL A 158 -9.90 14.61 20.60
CA VAL A 158 -8.67 14.46 19.80
C VAL A 158 -7.62 15.46 20.30
N GLU A 159 -6.49 14.93 20.76
CA GLU A 159 -5.36 15.68 21.32
C GLU A 159 -4.29 15.98 20.26
N ARG A 160 -4.04 15.02 19.35
CA ARG A 160 -2.97 15.12 18.35
C ARG A 160 -3.27 14.24 17.14
N ILE A 161 -2.92 14.73 15.95
CA ILE A 161 -2.88 13.91 14.72
C ILE A 161 -1.55 14.16 14.02
N TYR A 162 -0.84 13.09 13.67
CA TYR A 162 0.48 13.19 13.03
C TYR A 162 0.75 12.02 12.08
N LEU A 163 1.68 12.25 11.15
CA LEU A 163 2.34 11.19 10.39
C LEU A 163 3.55 10.69 11.16
N THR A 164 3.80 9.38 11.10
CA THR A 164 5.04 8.81 11.62
C THR A 164 5.54 7.61 10.82
N ASN A 165 6.86 7.39 10.83
CA ASN A 165 7.50 6.25 10.20
C ASN A 165 7.59 5.01 11.11
N ILE A 166 7.18 5.12 12.38
CA ILE A 166 7.16 4.00 13.33
C ILE A 166 5.76 3.39 13.44
N ASN A 167 5.68 2.06 13.46
CA ASN A 167 4.45 1.37 13.80
C ASN A 167 4.09 1.68 15.28
N PRO A 168 2.93 2.28 15.58
CA PRO A 168 2.54 2.58 16.97
C PRO A 168 2.33 1.33 17.85
N GLU A 169 2.09 0.17 17.25
CA GLU A 169 1.96 -1.12 17.94
C GLU A 169 2.79 -2.19 17.19
N PRO A 170 4.13 -2.15 17.34
CA PRO A 170 5.00 -3.09 16.64
C PRO A 170 4.78 -4.51 17.16
N LEU A 171 4.79 -5.47 16.24
CA LEU A 171 4.76 -6.89 16.59
C LEU A 171 6.09 -7.31 17.24
N GLU A 172 6.05 -8.38 18.05
CA GLU A 172 7.28 -8.90 18.68
C GLU A 172 8.30 -9.30 17.60
N GLY A 173 9.48 -8.68 17.64
CA GLY A 173 10.55 -8.90 16.66
C GLY A 173 10.51 -8.00 15.42
N GLU A 174 9.54 -7.09 15.31
CA GLU A 174 9.51 -6.07 14.26
C GLU A 174 10.68 -5.08 14.42
N GLU A 175 11.37 -4.78 13.32
CA GLU A 175 12.47 -3.81 13.33
C GLU A 175 11.92 -2.39 13.52
N ILE A 176 12.38 -1.75 14.58
CA ILE A 176 12.05 -0.34 14.85
C ILE A 176 13.03 0.54 14.05
N PRO A 177 12.54 1.54 13.29
CA PRO A 177 13.40 2.50 12.61
C PRO A 177 14.42 3.14 13.55
N SER A 178 15.65 3.30 13.08
CA SER A 178 16.73 3.93 13.87
C SER A 178 16.51 5.43 14.12
N VAL A 179 15.67 6.08 13.30
CA VAL A 179 15.25 7.46 13.44
C VAL A 179 13.73 7.50 13.40
N VAL A 180 13.12 7.96 14.49
CA VAL A 180 11.67 8.20 14.56
C VAL A 180 11.37 9.58 14.02
N GLU A 181 10.49 9.63 13.03
CA GLU A 181 10.01 10.86 12.41
C GLU A 181 8.54 11.03 12.78
N GLU A 182 8.17 12.20 13.28
CA GLU A 182 6.78 12.57 13.58
C GLU A 182 6.49 13.96 13.01
N TYR A 183 5.41 14.08 12.25
CA TYR A 183 5.00 15.34 11.63
C TYR A 183 3.54 15.62 11.91
N ASP A 184 3.27 16.63 12.74
CA ASP A 184 1.90 17.03 13.09
C ASP A 184 1.15 17.54 11.86
N MET A 185 -0.12 17.15 11.75
CA MET A 185 -1.04 17.72 10.76
C MET A 185 -1.13 19.23 10.97
N GLN A 186 -1.19 20.01 9.88
CA GLN A 186 -1.24 21.48 9.98
C GLN A 186 -2.53 21.96 10.65
N SER A 187 -3.63 21.23 10.42
CA SER A 187 -4.92 21.45 11.05
C SER A 187 -5.77 20.19 10.94
N TYR A 188 -6.80 20.11 11.77
CA TYR A 188 -7.84 19.10 11.67
C TYR A 188 -9.19 19.65 12.13
N ASP A 189 -10.27 19.06 11.61
CA ASP A 189 -11.66 19.35 11.99
C ASP A 189 -12.40 18.02 12.16
N VAL A 190 -12.95 17.79 13.36
CA VAL A 190 -13.72 16.58 13.67
C VAL A 190 -15.20 16.88 13.41
N THR A 191 -15.85 16.02 12.63
CA THR A 191 -17.29 16.14 12.36
C THR A 191 -18.14 15.96 13.62
N GLU A 192 -19.33 16.57 13.66
CA GLU A 192 -20.26 16.48 14.80
C GLU A 192 -20.68 15.03 15.16
N GLN A 193 -20.60 14.10 14.21
CA GLN A 193 -20.90 12.68 14.43
C GLN A 193 -19.70 11.89 14.97
N PHE A 194 -18.52 12.50 15.10
CA PHE A 194 -17.28 11.87 15.58
C PHE A 194 -16.87 10.62 14.77
N THR A 195 -17.25 10.57 13.49
CA THR A 195 -16.97 9.45 12.56
C THR A 195 -16.07 9.85 11.39
N ARG A 196 -15.75 11.13 11.28
CA ARG A 196 -14.82 11.65 10.28
C ARG A 196 -13.99 12.78 10.85
N ILE A 197 -12.71 12.80 10.47
CA ILE A 197 -11.79 13.92 10.68
C ILE A 197 -11.30 14.41 9.33
N ILE A 198 -11.39 15.72 9.08
CA ILE A 198 -10.82 16.38 7.91
C ILE A 198 -9.48 16.96 8.36
N VAL A 199 -8.37 16.50 7.78
CA VAL A 199 -7.02 16.98 8.13
C VAL A 199 -6.36 17.74 6.98
N SER A 200 -5.43 18.62 7.32
CA SER A 200 -4.49 19.24 6.39
C SER A 200 -3.10 18.65 6.61
N MET A 201 -2.55 18.04 5.57
CA MET A 201 -1.29 17.28 5.62
C MET A 201 -0.12 18.13 6.15
N PRO A 202 0.84 17.53 6.88
CA PRO A 202 2.02 18.20 7.40
C PRO A 202 2.86 18.89 6.32
N ALA A 203 3.76 19.79 6.74
CA ALA A 203 4.74 20.42 5.85
C ALA A 203 5.74 19.41 5.23
N THR A 204 6.01 18.32 5.95
CA THR A 204 6.87 17.22 5.52
C THR A 204 6.04 15.94 5.45
N ILE A 205 6.08 15.25 4.31
CA ILE A 205 5.31 14.03 4.06
C ILE A 205 6.32 12.90 3.84
N ILE A 206 6.20 11.86 4.66
CA ILE A 206 6.99 10.63 4.52
C ILE A 206 6.38 9.77 3.40
N PRO A 207 7.20 9.03 2.62
CA PRO A 207 6.69 8.19 1.53
C PRO A 207 5.76 7.07 2.01
N GLU A 208 6.10 6.46 3.14
CA GLU A 208 5.38 5.36 3.78
C GLU A 208 5.46 5.51 5.29
N GLY A 209 4.42 5.10 6.00
CA GLY A 209 4.34 5.17 7.46
C GLY A 209 2.91 4.98 7.95
N PHE A 210 2.53 5.74 8.97
CA PHE A 210 1.23 5.67 9.62
C PHE A 210 0.67 7.07 9.87
N ILE A 211 -0.66 7.22 9.69
CA ILE A 211 -1.40 8.33 10.29
C ILE A 211 -1.87 7.88 11.66
N VAL A 212 -1.57 8.67 12.69
CA VAL A 212 -1.96 8.40 14.09
C VAL A 212 -2.92 9.48 14.57
N VAL A 213 -4.01 9.07 15.20
CA VAL A 213 -4.95 9.92 15.91
C VAL A 213 -4.86 9.57 17.40
N GLU A 214 -4.44 10.53 18.21
CA GLU A 214 -4.41 10.43 19.67
C GLU A 214 -5.63 11.14 20.23
N CYS A 215 -6.46 10.39 20.94
CA CYS A 215 -7.60 10.86 21.70
C CYS A 215 -7.32 10.64 23.20
N TYR A 216 -8.03 11.37 24.05
CA TYR A 216 -7.95 11.14 25.51
C TYR A 216 -8.19 9.68 25.90
N SER A 217 -9.11 8.98 25.21
CA SER A 217 -9.45 7.57 25.48
C SER A 217 -8.42 6.56 24.96
N GLY A 218 -7.51 6.96 24.07
CA GLY A 218 -6.52 6.07 23.45
C GLY A 218 -6.13 6.50 22.04
N LYS A 219 -5.43 5.62 21.33
CA LYS A 219 -4.90 5.89 19.98
C LYS A 219 -5.57 5.03 18.93
N ALA A 220 -5.68 5.56 17.72
CA ALA A 220 -5.97 4.81 16.52
C ALA A 220 -4.94 5.17 15.45
N TYR A 221 -4.60 4.22 14.59
CA TYR A 221 -3.66 4.44 13.49
C TYR A 221 -4.08 3.67 12.24
N ILE A 222 -3.59 4.13 11.08
CA ILE A 222 -3.77 3.45 9.80
C ILE A 222 -2.48 3.58 8.98
N PRO A 223 -2.05 2.53 8.25
CA PRO A 223 -0.94 2.64 7.30
C PRO A 223 -1.21 3.77 6.29
N PHE A 224 -0.15 4.46 5.90
CA PHE A 224 -0.19 5.59 4.99
C PHE A 224 0.89 5.42 3.93
N SER A 225 0.53 5.74 2.69
CA SER A 225 1.48 5.96 1.60
C SER A 225 1.18 7.28 0.91
N SER A 226 2.22 8.04 0.61
CA SER A 226 2.09 9.35 -0.04
C SER A 226 1.88 9.25 -1.54
N ARG A 227 1.98 8.07 -2.14
CA ARG A 227 1.95 7.89 -3.60
C ARG A 227 1.47 6.50 -3.99
N ILE A 228 0.98 6.36 -5.22
CA ILE A 228 0.82 5.03 -5.83
C ILE A 228 2.21 4.59 -6.30
N PRO A 229 2.67 3.36 -5.96
CA PRO A 229 3.96 2.88 -6.43
C PRO A 229 4.08 2.90 -7.96
N LYS A 230 5.24 3.33 -8.47
CA LYS A 230 5.52 3.28 -9.91
C LYS A 230 5.46 1.84 -10.42
N PRO A 231 4.98 1.62 -11.65
CA PRO A 231 5.06 0.31 -12.27
C PRO A 231 6.53 -0.05 -12.48
N THR A 232 6.82 -1.34 -12.52
CA THR A 232 8.12 -1.85 -12.98
C THR A 232 7.89 -2.86 -14.09
N ILE A 233 8.86 -3.01 -14.99
CA ILE A 233 8.87 -4.06 -16.00
C ILE A 233 10.07 -4.95 -15.71
N THR A 234 9.81 -6.24 -15.46
CA THR A 234 10.86 -7.24 -15.18
C THR A 234 11.13 -8.13 -16.39
N ALA A 235 10.12 -8.38 -17.22
CA ALA A 235 10.27 -9.15 -18.45
C ALA A 235 9.18 -8.82 -19.47
N ILE A 236 9.49 -9.03 -20.75
CA ILE A 236 8.55 -8.97 -21.86
C ILE A 236 8.73 -10.22 -22.73
N SER A 237 7.64 -10.73 -23.31
CA SER A 237 7.65 -11.95 -24.12
C SER A 237 8.49 -11.84 -25.39
N SER A 238 8.61 -10.62 -25.93
CA SER A 238 9.40 -10.29 -27.11
C SER A 238 9.62 -8.79 -27.16
N ASP A 239 10.79 -8.36 -27.61
CA ASP A 239 11.10 -6.99 -27.98
C ASP A 239 10.77 -6.68 -29.45
N MET A 240 10.46 -7.70 -30.29
CA MET A 240 9.99 -7.55 -31.67
C MET A 240 8.84 -8.55 -32.01
N PRO A 241 7.72 -8.55 -31.25
CA PRO A 241 6.68 -9.57 -31.41
C PRO A 241 5.97 -9.49 -32.76
N ILE A 242 5.70 -10.64 -33.39
CA ILE A 242 4.98 -10.66 -34.67
C ILE A 242 3.57 -10.05 -34.52
N PRO A 243 3.14 -9.11 -35.38
CA PRO A 243 1.79 -8.54 -35.32
C PRO A 243 0.69 -9.61 -35.35
N GLY A 244 -0.35 -9.39 -34.55
CA GLY A 244 -1.44 -10.34 -34.31
C GLY A 244 -1.15 -11.37 -33.21
N THR A 245 0.10 -11.46 -32.71
CA THR A 245 0.44 -12.35 -31.59
C THR A 245 0.22 -11.68 -30.23
N LYS A 246 0.18 -12.50 -29.17
CA LYS A 246 0.06 -12.01 -27.80
C LYS A 246 1.41 -11.58 -27.25
N VAL A 247 1.47 -10.36 -26.74
CA VAL A 247 2.56 -9.83 -25.93
C VAL A 247 2.22 -10.04 -24.47
N THR A 248 3.18 -10.53 -23.69
CA THR A 248 3.06 -10.67 -22.23
C THR A 248 4.15 -9.86 -21.56
N ILE A 249 3.79 -9.06 -20.56
CA ILE A 249 4.72 -8.25 -19.77
C ILE A 249 4.56 -8.65 -18.30
N TYR A 250 5.67 -8.86 -17.61
CA TYR A 250 5.74 -9.08 -16.17
C TYR A 250 6.36 -7.88 -15.47
N GLY A 251 5.98 -7.67 -14.22
CA GLY A 251 6.42 -6.53 -13.44
C GLY A 251 5.71 -6.43 -12.10
N THR A 252 5.56 -5.20 -11.61
CA THR A 252 4.83 -4.89 -10.38
C THR A 252 4.04 -3.60 -10.55
N ASN A 253 3.03 -3.41 -9.71
CA ASN A 253 2.25 -2.18 -9.59
C ASN A 253 1.54 -1.75 -10.89
N PHE A 254 0.98 -2.72 -11.62
CA PHE A 254 0.12 -2.48 -12.78
C PHE A 254 -1.29 -2.03 -12.37
N LEU A 255 -1.35 -0.96 -11.57
CA LEU A 255 -2.56 -0.41 -10.97
C LEU A 255 -3.10 0.74 -11.82
N GLU A 256 -4.42 0.83 -12.02
CA GLU A 256 -5.06 1.96 -12.72
C GLU A 256 -4.40 2.27 -14.09
N ILE A 257 -4.16 1.23 -14.91
CA ILE A 257 -3.57 1.41 -16.25
C ILE A 257 -4.52 2.21 -17.14
N THR A 258 -3.99 3.24 -17.80
CA THR A 258 -4.72 4.05 -18.78
C THR A 258 -4.42 3.64 -20.22
N GLY A 259 -3.26 3.03 -20.46
CA GLY A 259 -2.89 2.45 -21.74
C GLY A 259 -1.42 2.03 -21.79
N ILE A 260 -1.02 1.48 -22.94
CA ILE A 260 0.38 1.20 -23.27
C ILE A 260 0.73 1.96 -24.55
N ASP A 261 1.66 2.90 -24.46
CA ASP A 261 2.22 3.58 -25.63
C ASP A 261 3.26 2.70 -26.32
N ILE A 262 3.15 2.58 -27.63
CA ILE A 262 4.01 1.77 -28.49
C ILE A 262 4.87 2.73 -29.32
N ASN A 263 6.12 2.91 -28.88
CA ASN A 263 7.16 3.70 -29.55
C ASN A 263 6.75 5.16 -29.83
N GLY A 264 5.81 5.73 -29.07
CA GLY A 264 5.24 7.06 -29.33
C GLY A 264 4.40 7.14 -30.61
N GLU A 265 4.08 6.01 -31.26
CA GLU A 265 3.34 5.98 -32.53
C GLU A 265 1.85 5.78 -32.32
N TYR A 266 1.47 4.89 -31.41
CA TYR A 266 0.07 4.59 -31.08
C TYR A 266 -0.06 3.98 -29.69
N THR A 267 -1.28 3.95 -29.15
CA THR A 267 -1.56 3.45 -27.81
C THR A 267 -2.48 2.23 -27.86
N ILE A 268 -2.15 1.18 -27.11
CA ILE A 268 -3.09 0.09 -26.78
C ILE A 268 -3.98 0.59 -25.63
N PRO A 269 -5.31 0.70 -25.83
CA PRO A 269 -6.20 1.21 -24.80
C PRO A 269 -6.34 0.20 -23.65
N ALA A 270 -6.59 0.68 -22.43
CA ALA A 270 -6.70 -0.17 -21.25
C ALA A 270 -7.75 -1.29 -21.38
N GLU A 271 -8.82 -1.08 -22.15
CA GLU A 271 -9.88 -2.08 -22.38
C GLU A 271 -9.43 -3.29 -23.21
N ASP A 272 -8.34 -3.16 -23.98
CA ASP A 272 -7.74 -4.24 -24.76
C ASP A 272 -6.65 -5.00 -23.97
N LEU A 273 -6.38 -4.59 -22.73
CA LEU A 273 -5.40 -5.23 -21.85
C LEU A 273 -6.09 -6.24 -20.93
N THR A 274 -5.42 -7.37 -20.70
CA THR A 274 -5.76 -8.28 -19.60
C THR A 274 -4.69 -8.16 -18.52
N ILE A 275 -5.08 -7.80 -17.31
CA ILE A 275 -4.20 -7.58 -16.16
C ILE A 275 -4.48 -8.69 -15.13
N SER A 276 -3.44 -9.24 -14.48
CA SER A 276 -3.61 -10.22 -13.40
C SER A 276 -4.24 -9.58 -12.15
N ASP A 277 -4.90 -10.40 -11.32
CA ASP A 277 -5.49 -9.94 -10.05
C ASP A 277 -4.40 -9.39 -9.10
N GLU A 278 -3.17 -9.90 -9.20
CA GLU A 278 -1.99 -9.47 -8.46
C GLU A 278 -1.33 -8.20 -9.03
N ALA A 279 -1.80 -7.67 -10.16
CA ALA A 279 -1.25 -6.50 -10.84
C ALA A 279 0.26 -6.61 -11.16
N ASP A 280 0.69 -7.82 -11.55
CA ASP A 280 2.09 -8.19 -11.83
C ASP A 280 2.31 -8.74 -13.26
N LYS A 281 1.23 -8.87 -14.05
CA LYS A 281 1.26 -9.34 -15.44
C LYS A 281 0.23 -8.63 -16.31
N ILE A 282 0.64 -8.21 -17.49
CA ILE A 282 -0.23 -7.68 -18.56
C ILE A 282 -0.12 -8.57 -19.79
N THR A 283 -1.24 -8.85 -20.44
CA THR A 283 -1.26 -9.46 -21.78
C THR A 283 -2.14 -8.68 -22.73
N PHE A 284 -1.68 -8.49 -23.97
CA PHE A 284 -2.44 -7.86 -25.06
C PHE A 284 -2.04 -8.46 -26.41
N THR A 285 -2.82 -8.20 -27.47
CA THR A 285 -2.44 -8.59 -28.84
C THR A 285 -1.85 -7.37 -29.56
N LEU A 286 -0.65 -7.51 -30.14
CA LEU A 286 -0.04 -6.42 -30.90
C LEU A 286 -0.80 -6.22 -32.22
N PRO A 287 -1.40 -5.05 -32.49
CA PRO A 287 -2.20 -4.85 -33.71
C PRO A 287 -1.35 -4.70 -34.98
N SER A 288 -0.22 -4.00 -34.89
CA SER A 288 0.69 -3.72 -36.01
C SER A 288 2.12 -3.49 -35.53
N ALA A 289 3.12 -3.78 -36.35
CA ALA A 289 4.49 -3.39 -36.02
C ALA A 289 4.62 -1.85 -36.03
N PRO A 290 5.29 -1.22 -35.05
CA PRO A 290 5.65 0.20 -35.14
C PRO A 290 6.63 0.41 -36.30
N SER A 291 6.66 1.61 -36.85
CA SER A 291 7.49 1.98 -38.02
C SER A 291 8.91 2.41 -37.66
N SER A 292 9.16 2.70 -36.39
CA SER A 292 10.42 3.21 -35.87
C SER A 292 10.75 2.59 -34.51
N SER A 293 12.03 2.62 -34.16
CA SER A 293 12.50 2.18 -32.86
C SER A 293 12.04 3.11 -31.76
N GLY A 294 11.80 2.53 -30.59
CA GLY A 294 11.38 3.32 -29.44
C GLY A 294 11.26 2.48 -28.19
N LYS A 295 10.33 2.89 -27.34
CA LYS A 295 10.04 2.22 -26.08
C LYS A 295 8.56 1.85 -26.04
N LEU A 296 8.28 0.70 -25.45
CA LEU A 296 6.97 0.40 -24.93
C LEU A 296 6.87 1.06 -23.54
N LYS A 297 5.84 1.88 -23.34
CA LYS A 297 5.62 2.62 -22.09
C LYS A 297 4.27 2.24 -21.49
N ILE A 298 4.29 1.64 -20.30
CA ILE A 298 3.09 1.37 -19.50
C ILE A 298 2.76 2.62 -18.69
N ILE A 299 1.52 3.08 -18.78
CA ILE A 299 1.04 4.28 -18.08
C ILE A 299 0.02 3.87 -17.02
N THR A 300 0.30 4.18 -15.75
CA THR A 300 -0.51 3.81 -14.56
C THR A 300 -0.85 5.03 -13.72
N GLY A 301 -1.76 4.87 -12.76
CA GLY A 301 -2.01 5.89 -11.72
C GLY A 301 -0.77 6.23 -10.87
N GLY A 302 0.21 5.31 -10.79
CA GLY A 302 1.49 5.53 -10.09
C GLY A 302 2.61 6.12 -10.93
N GLY A 303 2.37 6.40 -12.22
CA GLY A 303 3.37 6.89 -13.17
C GLY A 303 3.67 5.89 -14.29
N GLU A 304 4.87 5.97 -14.86
CA GLU A 304 5.24 5.25 -16.08
C GLU A 304 6.40 4.26 -15.88
N ALA A 305 6.40 3.18 -16.66
CA ALA A 305 7.53 2.27 -16.81
C ALA A 305 7.77 1.98 -18.29
N GLU A 306 9.04 1.87 -18.69
CA GLU A 306 9.42 1.76 -20.09
C GLU A 306 10.44 0.65 -20.33
N ILE A 307 10.36 0.02 -21.51
CA ILE A 307 11.34 -0.95 -22.00
C ILE A 307 11.58 -0.73 -23.51
N ASP A 308 12.81 -0.97 -23.99
CA ASP A 308 13.11 -0.87 -25.41
C ASP A 308 12.23 -1.84 -26.22
N PHE A 309 11.67 -1.36 -27.33
CA PHE A 309 10.70 -2.10 -28.11
C PHE A 309 10.85 -1.79 -29.60
N TYR A 310 10.86 -2.84 -30.42
CA TYR A 310 11.17 -2.78 -31.85
C TYR A 310 12.48 -2.04 -32.17
N PRO A 311 13.64 -2.47 -31.63
CA PRO A 311 14.92 -1.81 -31.87
C PRO A 311 15.45 -2.10 -33.30
N TYR A 312 14.88 -1.46 -34.32
CA TYR A 312 15.25 -1.66 -35.73
C TYR A 312 16.72 -1.35 -36.02
N GLU A 313 17.35 -0.50 -35.21
CA GLU A 313 18.78 -0.21 -35.29
C GLU A 313 19.66 -1.44 -34.99
N ASN A 314 19.11 -2.46 -34.31
CA ASN A 314 19.79 -3.73 -33.99
C ASN A 314 19.52 -4.84 -35.02
N LEU A 315 18.70 -4.57 -36.04
CA LEU A 315 18.23 -5.59 -36.97
C LEU A 315 19.37 -6.08 -37.89
N VAL A 316 19.63 -7.39 -37.87
CA VAL A 316 20.66 -8.02 -38.73
C VAL A 316 20.06 -8.52 -40.04
N ILE A 317 18.94 -9.24 -39.96
CA ILE A 317 18.20 -9.78 -41.10
C ILE A 317 16.73 -9.98 -40.71
N ASP A 318 15.82 -9.51 -41.56
CA ASP A 318 14.37 -9.73 -41.45
C ASP A 318 13.79 -10.47 -42.67
N PHE A 319 14.64 -10.79 -43.65
CA PHE A 319 14.25 -11.38 -44.94
C PHE A 319 13.39 -10.48 -45.81
N ASP A 320 13.38 -9.18 -45.53
CA ASP A 320 12.70 -8.16 -46.32
C ASP A 320 13.70 -7.23 -47.00
N PRO A 321 13.28 -6.39 -47.97
CA PRO A 321 14.16 -5.44 -48.66
C PRO A 321 14.74 -4.34 -47.75
N THR A 322 14.27 -4.25 -46.51
CA THR A 322 14.69 -3.35 -45.44
C THR A 322 16.08 -3.69 -44.90
N THR A 323 16.47 -4.96 -44.94
CA THR A 323 17.84 -5.40 -44.62
C THR A 323 18.59 -5.82 -45.88
N SER A 324 19.93 -5.71 -45.85
CA SER A 324 20.77 -6.20 -46.94
C SER A 324 21.03 -7.68 -46.74
N TRP A 325 20.63 -8.53 -47.68
CA TRP A 325 20.91 -9.97 -47.67
C TRP A 325 20.68 -10.58 -49.06
N TRP A 326 21.18 -11.79 -49.28
CA TRP A 326 20.83 -12.65 -50.40
C TRP A 326 20.92 -14.12 -49.98
N PHE A 327 20.04 -14.96 -50.53
CA PHE A 327 20.12 -16.40 -50.36
C PHE A 327 21.31 -16.95 -51.17
N SER A 328 22.22 -17.64 -50.49
CA SER A 328 23.46 -18.15 -51.08
C SER A 328 23.30 -19.55 -51.63
N TRP A 329 23.00 -20.49 -50.73
CA TRP A 329 22.78 -21.88 -51.06
C TRP A 329 22.05 -22.55 -49.90
N GLY A 330 21.37 -23.64 -50.19
CA GLY A 330 20.61 -24.38 -49.20
C GLY A 330 19.96 -25.61 -49.78
N ALA A 331 19.26 -26.34 -48.92
CA ALA A 331 18.42 -27.45 -49.29
C ALA A 331 17.22 -27.52 -48.35
N ASN A 332 16.03 -27.69 -48.91
CA ASN A 332 14.74 -27.80 -48.22
C ASN A 332 14.27 -26.51 -47.52
N GLU A 333 14.88 -25.38 -47.84
CA GLU A 333 14.42 -24.06 -47.41
C GLU A 333 13.00 -23.78 -47.94
N LYS A 334 12.27 -23.00 -47.16
CA LYS A 334 10.92 -22.53 -47.44
C LYS A 334 10.79 -21.08 -47.04
N THR A 335 9.87 -20.42 -47.72
CA THR A 335 9.33 -19.11 -47.35
C THR A 335 7.92 -19.29 -46.80
N ASN A 336 7.37 -18.23 -46.21
CA ASN A 336 5.92 -18.14 -45.92
C ASN A 336 5.02 -18.42 -47.13
N GLU A 337 5.50 -18.24 -48.37
CA GLU A 337 4.73 -18.56 -49.59
C GLU A 337 4.88 -20.01 -50.06
N THR A 338 6.03 -20.64 -49.80
CA THR A 338 6.39 -21.96 -50.37
C THR A 338 6.31 -23.10 -49.36
N GLY A 339 6.15 -22.78 -48.07
CA GLY A 339 5.93 -23.76 -47.00
C GLY A 339 4.67 -24.59 -47.20
N ALA A 340 4.72 -25.85 -46.79
CA ALA A 340 3.57 -26.73 -46.68
C ALA A 340 2.69 -26.37 -45.47
N ASN A 341 3.31 -25.91 -44.38
CA ASN A 341 2.61 -25.41 -43.18
C ASN A 341 3.26 -24.10 -42.73
N PRO A 342 3.12 -23.01 -43.51
CA PRO A 342 3.75 -21.73 -43.18
C PRO A 342 3.09 -21.12 -41.92
N PRO A 343 3.79 -20.23 -41.20
CA PRO A 343 3.22 -19.51 -40.08
C PRO A 343 1.97 -18.72 -40.49
N LEU A 344 0.94 -18.73 -39.65
CA LEU A 344 -0.32 -18.01 -39.91
C LEU A 344 -0.18 -16.49 -39.79
N LEU A 345 0.73 -16.03 -38.93
CA LEU A 345 1.05 -14.63 -38.69
C LEU A 345 2.53 -14.44 -39.00
N THR A 346 2.88 -13.39 -39.75
CA THR A 346 4.25 -13.00 -40.06
C THR A 346 4.40 -11.48 -40.03
N SER A 347 5.61 -11.00 -39.79
CA SER A 347 5.99 -9.60 -40.00
C SER A 347 6.82 -9.52 -41.28
N GLY A 348 6.14 -9.45 -42.42
CA GLY A 348 6.81 -9.52 -43.72
C GLY A 348 7.18 -10.95 -44.12
N ASN A 349 8.34 -11.09 -44.79
CA ASN A 349 8.83 -12.38 -45.25
C ASN A 349 9.48 -13.17 -44.10
N CYS A 350 9.34 -14.49 -44.11
CA CYS A 350 10.10 -15.34 -43.20
C CYS A 350 10.65 -16.55 -43.95
N TYR A 351 11.79 -17.05 -43.49
CA TYR A 351 12.40 -18.28 -43.97
C TYR A 351 12.27 -19.38 -42.92
N GLY A 352 12.21 -20.62 -43.39
CA GLY A 352 12.21 -21.81 -42.54
C GLY A 352 12.63 -23.04 -43.32
N VAL A 353 12.48 -24.19 -42.69
CA VAL A 353 12.74 -25.51 -43.28
C VAL A 353 11.51 -26.36 -43.04
N ASP A 354 10.97 -26.94 -44.12
CA ASP A 354 9.92 -27.95 -44.00
C ASP A 354 10.47 -29.33 -44.33
N GLY A 355 10.06 -30.30 -43.52
CA GLY A 355 10.20 -31.71 -43.84
C GLY A 355 10.39 -32.57 -42.61
N LYS A 356 10.65 -33.86 -42.88
CA LYS A 356 10.80 -34.88 -41.84
C LYS A 356 12.27 -35.24 -41.68
N VAL A 357 12.81 -35.07 -40.48
CA VAL A 357 14.18 -35.45 -40.14
C VAL A 357 14.18 -36.90 -39.61
N ASP A 358 14.37 -37.88 -40.50
CA ASP A 358 14.40 -39.31 -40.14
C ASP A 358 15.84 -39.86 -40.12
N ASN A 359 16.43 -40.04 -38.94
CA ASN A 359 17.76 -40.67 -38.77
C ASN A 359 18.87 -40.04 -39.63
N GLN A 360 18.83 -38.71 -39.81
CA GLN A 360 19.82 -37.94 -40.57
C GLN A 360 20.63 -37.04 -39.63
N TRP A 361 21.94 -36.97 -39.86
CA TRP A 361 22.86 -36.12 -39.08
C TRP A 361 22.83 -34.65 -39.53
N TRP A 362 22.24 -34.38 -40.70
CA TRP A 362 22.19 -33.04 -41.30
C TRP A 362 20.98 -32.94 -42.23
N TYR A 363 20.09 -31.97 -42.00
CA TYR A 363 18.89 -31.73 -42.79
C TYR A 363 18.56 -30.23 -42.76
N GLY A 364 18.10 -29.67 -43.87
CA GLY A 364 17.59 -28.30 -43.90
C GLY A 364 18.67 -27.24 -43.75
N VAL A 365 19.42 -26.96 -44.81
CA VAL A 365 20.45 -25.91 -44.79
C VAL A 365 19.94 -24.66 -45.46
N TRP A 366 20.25 -23.54 -44.84
CA TRP A 366 19.99 -22.21 -45.32
C TRP A 366 21.22 -21.34 -45.06
N ASN A 367 21.87 -20.90 -46.12
CA ASN A 367 23.03 -20.01 -46.06
C ASN A 367 22.67 -18.68 -46.72
N PHE A 368 22.88 -17.60 -45.97
CA PHE A 368 22.63 -16.24 -46.42
C PHE A 368 23.93 -15.46 -46.46
N GLY A 369 24.05 -14.56 -47.44
CA GLY A 369 25.18 -13.66 -47.61
C GLY A 369 24.75 -12.21 -47.75
N GLY A 370 25.72 -11.29 -47.83
CA GLY A 370 25.45 -9.86 -48.06
C GLY A 370 24.82 -9.13 -46.87
N ILE A 371 24.89 -9.74 -45.69
CA ILE A 371 24.39 -9.18 -44.43
C ILE A 371 25.26 -7.99 -44.02
N ASN A 372 24.61 -6.86 -43.77
CA ASN A 372 25.24 -5.70 -43.14
C ASN A 372 24.87 -5.73 -41.65
N PHE A 373 25.88 -5.85 -40.78
CA PHE A 373 25.64 -5.82 -39.35
C PHE A 373 25.37 -4.38 -38.87
N PRO A 374 24.49 -4.21 -37.87
CA PRO A 374 24.27 -2.94 -37.18
C PRO A 374 25.56 -2.25 -36.71
N THR A 375 25.62 -0.93 -36.85
CA THR A 375 26.75 -0.12 -36.33
C THR A 375 26.52 0.44 -34.93
N VAL A 376 25.34 0.23 -34.35
CA VAL A 376 24.99 0.67 -33.00
C VAL A 376 25.80 -0.06 -31.93
N ILE A 377 26.18 -1.31 -32.19
CA ILE A 377 27.16 -2.04 -31.39
C ILE A 377 28.55 -1.66 -31.88
N THR A 378 29.32 -0.97 -31.03
CA THR A 378 30.67 -0.52 -31.40
C THR A 378 31.68 -1.68 -31.40
N ASP A 379 32.74 -1.57 -32.18
CA ASP A 379 33.86 -2.54 -32.22
C ASP A 379 34.55 -2.75 -30.86
N ALA A 380 34.36 -1.83 -29.91
CA ALA A 380 34.88 -1.95 -28.54
C ALA A 380 34.02 -2.86 -27.63
N THR A 381 32.81 -3.22 -28.06
CA THR A 381 31.89 -4.08 -27.30
C THR A 381 32.44 -5.49 -27.24
N LEU A 382 32.58 -6.04 -26.04
CA LEU A 382 33.08 -7.40 -25.88
C LEU A 382 32.03 -8.38 -26.40
N VAL A 383 32.47 -9.39 -27.14
CA VAL A 383 31.60 -10.42 -27.73
C VAL A 383 30.70 -11.10 -26.68
N LYS A 384 31.22 -11.31 -25.46
CA LYS A 384 30.46 -11.88 -24.33
C LYS A 384 29.27 -11.02 -23.85
N ASP A 385 29.25 -9.74 -24.22
CA ASP A 385 28.21 -8.78 -23.86
C ASP A 385 27.23 -8.56 -25.03
N ILE A 386 27.34 -9.37 -26.10
CA ILE A 386 26.46 -9.36 -27.27
C ILE A 386 25.64 -10.65 -27.27
N GLU A 387 24.35 -10.51 -27.57
CA GLU A 387 23.45 -11.61 -27.84
C GLU A 387 22.79 -11.46 -29.20
N VAL A 388 22.41 -12.58 -29.80
CA VAL A 388 21.52 -12.60 -30.96
C VAL A 388 20.14 -12.99 -30.46
N ARG A 389 19.13 -12.22 -30.86
CA ARG A 389 17.71 -12.54 -30.67
C ARG A 389 17.06 -12.81 -32.01
N PHE A 390 16.08 -13.70 -32.03
CA PHE A 390 15.26 -13.95 -33.21
C PHE A 390 13.91 -14.55 -32.83
N GLU A 391 12.90 -14.26 -33.63
CA GLU A 391 11.59 -14.87 -33.54
C GLU A 391 11.61 -16.26 -34.18
N PHE A 392 11.09 -17.25 -33.47
CA PHE A 392 11.01 -18.64 -33.93
C PHE A 392 9.58 -19.17 -33.77
N ILE A 393 9.14 -19.99 -34.73
CA ILE A 393 7.90 -20.75 -34.62
C ILE A 393 8.11 -22.17 -35.15
N ALA A 394 7.68 -23.14 -34.34
CA ALA A 394 7.49 -24.50 -34.79
C ALA A 394 6.03 -24.68 -35.23
N THR A 395 5.73 -24.75 -36.53
CA THR A 395 4.35 -24.92 -37.01
C THR A 395 3.82 -26.34 -36.85
N LEU A 396 4.72 -27.30 -36.61
CA LEU A 396 4.48 -28.70 -36.27
C LEU A 396 5.34 -29.09 -35.06
N ASP A 397 5.11 -30.27 -34.49
CA ASP A 397 5.88 -30.79 -33.34
C ASP A 397 7.40 -30.78 -33.64
N PHE A 398 8.14 -30.00 -32.87
CA PHE A 398 9.60 -29.89 -32.94
C PHE A 398 10.22 -30.77 -31.84
N GLN A 399 10.24 -32.08 -32.08
CA GLN A 399 10.76 -33.06 -31.11
C GLN A 399 12.10 -33.62 -31.60
N GLU A 400 13.06 -33.74 -30.68
CA GLU A 400 14.39 -34.37 -30.89
C GLU A 400 15.23 -33.76 -32.04
N THR A 401 14.82 -32.61 -32.57
CA THR A 401 15.53 -31.86 -33.61
C THR A 401 16.30 -30.71 -32.96
N LYS A 402 17.49 -30.41 -33.49
CA LYS A 402 18.29 -29.28 -33.00
C LYS A 402 18.75 -28.42 -34.17
N ILE A 403 18.93 -27.13 -33.91
CA ILE A 403 19.40 -26.17 -34.90
C ILE A 403 20.90 -25.96 -34.71
N LYS A 404 21.63 -25.83 -35.81
CA LYS A 404 23.00 -25.33 -35.78
C LYS A 404 22.97 -23.88 -36.23
N LEU A 405 23.32 -22.95 -35.33
CA LEU A 405 23.47 -21.54 -35.66
C LEU A 405 24.94 -21.26 -35.97
N ARG A 406 25.21 -20.58 -37.08
CA ARG A 406 26.57 -20.16 -37.44
C ARG A 406 26.54 -18.75 -38.00
N PHE A 407 27.28 -17.86 -37.36
CA PHE A 407 27.56 -16.52 -37.87
C PHE A 407 29.03 -16.46 -38.28
N TRP A 408 29.27 -16.37 -39.59
CA TRP A 408 30.60 -16.37 -40.18
C TRP A 408 31.46 -17.60 -39.79
N GLN A 409 32.78 -17.44 -39.62
CA GLN A 409 33.68 -18.54 -39.22
C GLN A 409 33.92 -18.62 -37.69
N ASP A 410 33.51 -17.59 -36.94
CA ASP A 410 33.99 -17.37 -35.57
C ASP A 410 32.91 -17.63 -34.51
N PHE A 411 31.63 -17.67 -34.89
CA PHE A 411 30.54 -18.06 -34.00
C PHE A 411 29.79 -19.28 -34.55
N GLU A 412 29.73 -20.32 -33.71
CA GLU A 412 29.02 -21.55 -33.98
C GLU A 412 28.37 -22.08 -32.70
N LYS A 413 27.05 -22.20 -32.74
CA LYS A 413 26.28 -22.92 -31.72
C LYS A 413 25.75 -24.20 -32.34
N ASP A 414 26.37 -25.31 -31.97
CA ASP A 414 25.84 -26.64 -32.25
C ASP A 414 24.66 -26.93 -31.32
N ALA A 415 23.70 -27.71 -31.82
CA ALA A 415 22.64 -28.29 -31.02
C ALA A 415 21.77 -27.27 -30.25
N PHE A 416 21.51 -26.09 -30.85
CA PHE A 416 20.61 -25.08 -30.33
C PHE A 416 19.17 -25.61 -30.25
N GLU A 417 18.56 -25.43 -29.08
CA GLU A 417 17.16 -25.77 -28.82
C GLU A 417 16.39 -24.44 -28.71
N PRO A 418 15.50 -24.13 -29.68
CA PRO A 418 14.69 -22.91 -29.62
C PRO A 418 13.89 -22.89 -28.32
N THR A 419 14.20 -21.93 -27.46
CA THR A 419 13.65 -21.83 -26.12
C THR A 419 13.07 -20.44 -25.94
N ASP A 420 11.81 -20.36 -25.52
CA ASP A 420 11.12 -19.10 -25.26
C ASP A 420 11.83 -18.37 -24.10
N ILE A 421 12.35 -17.17 -24.37
CA ILE A 421 13.06 -16.34 -23.39
C ILE A 421 12.23 -16.09 -22.12
N LEU A 422 10.91 -16.12 -22.24
CA LEU A 422 10.00 -15.80 -21.15
C LEU A 422 9.62 -17.01 -20.31
N THR A 423 9.27 -18.12 -20.97
CA THR A 423 8.69 -19.30 -20.30
C THR A 423 9.70 -20.41 -20.07
N GLY A 424 10.79 -20.43 -20.84
CA GLY A 424 11.72 -21.56 -20.88
C GLY A 424 11.18 -22.77 -21.64
N ASP A 425 10.01 -22.67 -22.27
CA ASP A 425 9.44 -23.74 -23.07
C ASP A 425 10.25 -23.94 -24.35
N VAL A 426 10.61 -25.20 -24.62
CA VAL A 426 11.37 -25.57 -25.82
C VAL A 426 10.41 -25.76 -26.99
N ALA A 427 10.54 -24.88 -27.98
CA ALA A 427 9.85 -24.91 -29.28
C ALA A 427 8.34 -25.27 -29.21
N PRO A 428 7.53 -24.55 -28.41
CA PRO A 428 6.10 -24.80 -28.35
C PRO A 428 5.45 -24.69 -29.74
N THR A 429 4.66 -25.69 -30.09
CA THR A 429 4.03 -25.78 -31.40
C THR A 429 2.97 -24.70 -31.61
N GLY A 430 3.01 -24.06 -32.77
CA GLY A 430 2.01 -23.08 -33.23
C GLY A 430 2.12 -21.69 -32.59
N LYS A 431 3.18 -21.42 -31.82
CA LYS A 431 3.39 -20.14 -31.14
C LYS A 431 4.73 -19.52 -31.56
N TRP A 432 4.71 -18.23 -31.91
CA TRP A 432 5.94 -17.45 -32.01
C TRP A 432 6.55 -17.23 -30.62
N ILE A 433 7.86 -17.43 -30.53
CA ILE A 433 8.65 -17.22 -29.31
C ILE A 433 9.91 -16.41 -29.67
N THR A 434 10.35 -15.57 -28.75
CA THR A 434 11.68 -14.97 -28.85
C THR A 434 12.71 -15.93 -28.29
N CYS A 435 13.67 -16.29 -29.14
CA CYS A 435 14.86 -17.03 -28.75
C CYS A 435 16.03 -16.07 -28.61
N PHE A 436 16.98 -16.42 -27.75
CA PHE A 436 18.28 -15.73 -27.71
C PHE A 436 19.43 -16.72 -27.56
N GLU A 437 20.62 -16.30 -27.99
CA GLU A 437 21.88 -16.98 -27.71
C GLU A 437 22.97 -15.94 -27.50
N LEU A 438 23.76 -16.10 -26.43
CA LEU A 438 24.92 -15.26 -26.17
C LEU A 438 26.01 -15.58 -27.19
N PHE A 439 26.69 -14.56 -27.71
CA PHE A 439 27.93 -14.77 -28.44
C PHE A 439 29.03 -15.20 -27.45
N ALA A 440 29.05 -16.47 -27.07
CA ALA A 440 30.19 -17.07 -26.40
C ALA A 440 31.12 -17.66 -27.47
N ILE A 441 32.37 -17.20 -27.51
CA ILE A 441 33.38 -17.78 -28.41
C ILE A 441 33.58 -19.25 -28.00
N SER A 442 33.11 -20.18 -28.83
CA SER A 442 33.57 -21.56 -28.76
C SER A 442 35.05 -21.57 -29.11
N GLY A 443 35.90 -21.86 -28.13
CA GLY A 443 37.35 -21.64 -28.20
C GLY A 443 38.00 -21.99 -29.55
N ARG A 444 38.53 -20.95 -30.21
CA ARG A 444 39.82 -21.01 -30.89
C ARG A 444 40.64 -19.82 -30.41
N ASN A 445 41.79 -20.14 -29.81
CA ASN A 445 42.85 -19.19 -29.47
C ASN A 445 43.39 -18.49 -30.71
#